data_AF-A0A4Y9FL77-F1
#
_entry.id   AF-A0A4Y9FL77-F1
#
_cell.length_a   1.000
_cell.length_b   1.000
_cell.length_c   1.000
_cell.angle_alpha   90.00
_cell.angle_beta   90.00
_cell.angle_gamma   90.00
#
_symmetry.space_group_name_H-M   'P 1'
#
loop_
_entity.id
_entity.type
_entity.pdbx_description
1 polymer ?
#
loop_
_entity_poly.entity_id
_entity_poly.type
_entity_poly.pdbx_seq_one_letter_code
_entity_poly.pdbx_strand_id
1 'polypeptide(L)'
;MKTTKVVLKSVAVLAATFALVACGAKEEKKDTAASSAETTMSSSAAESKAMVELKDGSYAAESAPDDRGYKIVHTITVKDGKITESKFDYEDKDGKMKSENEEYNKMMSDKAGVSAKEAIEKLNAELVEKQDVVAVEVVSGATHTSEDFKKSTEALLVAAAKGDTAKVTIDK
;
A
#
# COMPACT_ATOMS: atom_id res chain seq x y z
N MET A 1 42.82 4.07 0.56
CA MET A 1 43.05 4.33 2.00
C MET A 1 42.24 5.54 2.44
N LYS A 2 41.36 5.39 3.45
CA LYS A 2 41.10 6.34 4.56
C LYS A 2 39.78 5.97 5.27
N THR A 3 39.88 4.98 6.14
CA THR A 3 38.97 4.81 7.26
C THR A 3 39.34 5.81 8.36
N THR A 4 38.39 6.59 8.87
CA THR A 4 38.53 7.15 10.23
C THR A 4 37.18 7.20 10.93
N LYS A 5 37.11 6.57 12.10
CA LYS A 5 35.99 6.63 13.04
C LYS A 5 36.01 7.98 13.77
N VAL A 6 34.84 8.45 14.20
CA VAL A 6 34.72 9.25 15.44
C VAL A 6 33.63 8.64 16.31
N VAL A 7 33.91 8.55 17.61
CA VAL A 7 33.05 7.96 18.65
C VAL A 7 32.86 9.00 19.74
N LEU A 8 31.61 9.28 20.13
CA LEU A 8 31.26 9.96 21.38
C LEU A 8 29.94 9.29 21.87
N LYS A 9 29.97 8.31 22.77
CA LYS A 9 30.07 8.44 24.24
C LYS A 9 28.94 9.26 24.90
N SER A 10 27.83 8.55 25.14
CA SER A 10 27.22 8.34 26.48
C SER A 10 26.96 9.54 27.40
N VAL A 11 25.68 9.73 27.74
CA VAL A 11 25.24 10.18 29.08
C VAL A 11 24.15 9.22 29.56
N ALA A 12 24.29 8.72 30.79
CA ALA A 12 23.29 7.93 31.49
C ALA A 12 22.72 8.73 32.66
N VAL A 13 21.40 8.80 32.76
CA VAL A 13 20.64 9.37 33.89
C VAL A 13 19.42 8.45 34.06
N LEU A 14 19.42 7.52 35.01
CA LEU A 14 19.15 7.63 36.46
C LEU A 14 17.69 7.20 36.74
N ALA A 15 17.52 6.30 37.72
CA ALA A 15 16.27 5.59 37.97
C ALA A 15 15.26 6.39 38.81
N ALA A 16 13.97 6.06 38.65
CA ALA A 16 12.95 6.27 39.67
C ALA A 16 11.76 5.30 39.47
N THR A 17 11.72 4.22 40.25
CA THR A 17 10.51 3.40 40.41
C THR A 17 9.65 3.97 41.53
N PHE A 18 8.44 4.43 41.22
CA PHE A 18 7.40 4.65 42.23
C PHE A 18 6.04 4.16 41.71
N ALA A 19 5.55 3.09 42.30
CA ALA A 19 4.13 2.76 42.27
C ALA A 19 3.45 3.46 43.45
N LEU A 20 2.27 4.04 43.24
CA LEU A 20 1.34 4.35 44.34
C LEU A 20 -0.08 4.51 43.79
N VAL A 21 -1.00 3.74 44.37
CA VAL A 21 -2.44 3.83 44.15
C VAL A 21 -3.04 4.77 45.22
N ALA A 22 -3.97 5.65 44.85
CA ALA A 22 -4.82 6.36 45.81
C ALA A 22 -6.09 6.88 45.13
N CYS A 23 -7.19 6.94 45.90
CA CYS A 23 -8.55 7.25 45.47
C CYS A 23 -9.03 8.57 46.10
N GLY A 24 -9.96 9.29 45.47
CA GLY A 24 -10.72 10.37 46.15
C GLY A 24 -11.11 11.54 45.24
N ALA A 25 -12.37 12.00 45.34
CA ALA A 25 -12.96 13.02 44.47
C ALA A 25 -12.93 14.44 45.06
N LYS A 26 -12.98 15.45 44.16
CA LYS A 26 -13.91 16.62 44.16
C LYS A 26 -13.27 18.00 43.83
N GLU A 27 -13.58 18.50 42.63
CA GLU A 27 -13.97 19.88 42.23
C GLU A 27 -13.48 21.07 43.11
N GLU A 28 -12.82 22.16 42.66
CA GLU A 28 -12.29 22.67 41.37
C GLU A 28 -11.05 23.60 41.68
N LYS A 29 -10.46 24.49 40.84
CA LYS A 29 -10.69 24.99 39.47
C LYS A 29 -9.42 25.65 38.86
N LYS A 30 -9.40 25.69 37.51
CA LYS A 30 -8.70 26.62 36.58
C LYS A 30 -7.18 26.48 36.30
N ASP A 31 -6.90 26.42 35.00
CA ASP A 31 -5.67 26.64 34.23
C ASP A 31 -4.54 25.58 34.20
N THR A 32 -4.61 24.76 33.12
CA THR A 32 -3.53 24.47 32.16
C THR A 32 -2.78 23.13 32.22
N ALA A 33 -2.86 22.44 31.06
CA ALA A 33 -1.99 21.42 30.48
C ALA A 33 -2.08 19.94 30.94
N ALA A 34 -2.25 19.10 29.91
CA ALA A 34 -1.85 17.69 29.77
C ALA A 34 -2.39 16.64 30.77
N SER A 35 -3.33 15.81 30.29
CA SER A 35 -3.18 14.35 30.36
C SER A 35 -4.08 13.63 29.35
N SER A 36 -3.75 12.37 29.08
CA SER A 36 -4.40 11.40 28.19
C SER A 36 -5.93 11.47 28.14
N ALA A 37 -6.47 11.59 26.93
CA ALA A 37 -7.73 10.96 26.59
C ALA A 37 -7.43 9.57 26.03
N GLU A 38 -7.80 8.52 26.77
CA GLU A 38 -8.03 7.22 26.15
C GLU A 38 -9.23 7.33 25.23
N THR A 39 -8.98 7.55 23.93
CA THR A 39 -10.03 7.39 22.93
C THR A 39 -10.26 5.89 22.75
N THR A 40 -11.25 5.40 23.49
CA THR A 40 -11.94 4.14 23.24
C THR A 40 -12.38 4.08 21.77
N MET A 41 -11.57 3.42 20.93
CA MET A 41 -11.92 3.21 19.54
C MET A 41 -13.09 2.22 19.46
N SER A 42 -14.27 2.81 19.30
CA SER A 42 -15.55 2.13 19.16
C SER A 42 -15.47 1.07 18.06
N SER A 43 -15.54 -0.20 18.47
CA SER A 43 -15.72 -1.32 17.55
C SER A 43 -17.05 -1.13 16.81
N SER A 44 -16.97 -0.82 15.52
CA SER A 44 -18.12 -0.90 14.61
C SER A 44 -18.08 -2.22 13.87
N ALA A 45 -18.64 -3.25 14.49
CA ALA A 45 -18.80 -4.56 13.88
C ALA A 45 -19.97 -4.56 12.86
N ALA A 46 -19.64 -4.30 11.59
CA ALA A 46 -20.37 -4.68 10.39
C ALA A 46 -19.36 -4.63 9.22
N GLU A 47 -19.22 -5.61 8.33
CA GLU A 47 -20.10 -6.72 7.98
C GLU A 47 -19.25 -7.94 7.61
N SER A 48 -19.46 -9.09 8.26
CA SER A 48 -18.56 -10.24 8.13
C SER A 48 -18.85 -11.12 6.91
N LYS A 49 -18.58 -10.60 5.71
CA LYS A 49 -17.86 -11.41 4.71
C LYS A 49 -16.47 -11.63 5.31
N ALA A 50 -15.92 -12.85 5.24
CA ALA A 50 -14.61 -13.15 5.82
C ALA A 50 -13.48 -12.43 5.04
N MET A 51 -13.30 -11.14 5.32
CA MET A 51 -12.14 -10.37 4.91
C MET A 51 -10.93 -11.00 5.57
N VAL A 52 -10.05 -11.58 4.76
CA VAL A 52 -8.77 -12.08 5.21
C VAL A 52 -7.99 -10.88 5.75
N GLU A 53 -7.62 -10.93 7.03
CA GLU A 53 -6.93 -9.83 7.69
C GLU A 53 -5.58 -9.58 7.01
N LEU A 54 -5.47 -8.46 6.29
CA LEU A 54 -4.24 -8.07 5.61
C LEU A 54 -3.22 -7.59 6.66
N LYS A 55 -1.98 -8.07 6.57
CA LYS A 55 -0.89 -7.62 7.44
C LYS A 55 -0.25 -6.37 6.87
N ASP A 56 0.06 -5.43 7.75
CA ASP A 56 0.73 -4.18 7.39
C ASP A 56 2.10 -4.46 6.75
N GLY A 57 2.42 -3.73 5.69
CA GLY A 57 3.63 -3.95 4.91
C GLY A 57 3.55 -3.36 3.50
N SER A 58 4.62 -3.55 2.74
CA SER A 58 4.64 -3.29 1.30
C SER A 58 4.87 -4.61 0.58
N TYR A 59 4.02 -4.89 -0.39
CA TYR A 59 3.97 -6.17 -1.11
C TYR A 59 4.17 -5.87 -2.59
N ALA A 60 5.07 -6.60 -3.24
CA ALA A 60 5.45 -6.37 -4.63
C ALA A 60 5.31 -7.64 -5.46
N ALA A 61 4.81 -7.49 -6.68
CA ALA A 61 4.64 -8.53 -7.68
C ALA A 61 5.24 -8.09 -9.02
N GLU A 62 5.87 -9.00 -9.74
CA GLU A 62 6.36 -8.78 -11.10
C GLU A 62 6.09 -9.98 -12.02
N SER A 63 5.97 -9.74 -13.33
CA SER A 63 5.90 -10.82 -14.31
C SER A 63 7.23 -11.03 -15.04
N ALA A 64 7.36 -12.13 -15.77
CA ALA A 64 8.30 -12.18 -16.88
C ALA A 64 7.95 -11.09 -17.93
N PRO A 65 8.93 -10.56 -18.69
CA PRO A 65 8.65 -9.70 -19.84
C PRO A 65 7.86 -10.45 -20.92
N ASP A 66 6.89 -9.78 -21.53
CA ASP A 66 6.17 -10.30 -22.70
C ASP A 66 6.98 -10.18 -24.00
N ASP A 67 6.42 -10.66 -25.12
CA ASP A 67 7.01 -10.58 -26.47
C ASP A 67 7.35 -9.14 -26.93
N ARG A 68 6.80 -8.12 -26.26
CA ARG A 68 7.06 -6.69 -26.52
C ARG A 68 8.07 -6.10 -25.54
N GLY A 69 8.63 -6.91 -24.63
CA GLY A 69 9.60 -6.51 -23.62
C GLY A 69 9.01 -5.85 -22.38
N TYR A 70 7.69 -5.91 -22.17
CA TYR A 70 7.02 -5.34 -21.00
C TYR A 70 6.74 -6.39 -19.93
N LYS A 71 7.24 -6.18 -18.72
CA LYS A 71 6.80 -6.91 -17.52
C LYS A 71 5.77 -6.11 -16.74
N ILE A 72 4.86 -6.78 -16.04
CA ILE A 72 4.04 -6.16 -15.00
C ILE A 72 4.96 -5.80 -13.83
N VAL A 73 4.76 -4.63 -13.23
CA VAL A 73 5.28 -4.27 -11.91
C VAL A 73 4.10 -3.77 -11.08
N HIS A 74 3.84 -4.40 -9.93
CA HIS A 74 2.75 -3.97 -9.05
C HIS A 74 3.21 -3.98 -7.60
N THR A 75 3.14 -2.83 -6.91
CA THR A 75 3.29 -2.73 -5.46
C THR A 75 1.99 -2.25 -4.80
N ILE A 76 1.59 -2.87 -3.69
CA ILE A 76 0.59 -2.31 -2.77
C ILE A 76 1.20 -2.04 -1.39
N THR A 77 0.67 -1.06 -0.67
CA THR A 77 1.04 -0.78 0.73
C THR A 77 -0.17 -0.94 1.64
N VAL A 78 -0.08 -1.85 2.61
CA VAL A 78 -1.11 -2.09 3.63
C VAL A 78 -0.72 -1.40 4.93
N LYS A 79 -1.67 -0.69 5.55
CA LYS A 79 -1.57 -0.09 6.89
C LYS A 79 -2.90 -0.20 7.61
N ASP A 80 -2.89 -0.50 8.91
CA ASP A 80 -4.09 -0.74 9.72
C ASP A 80 -5.05 -1.75 9.05
N GLY A 81 -4.50 -2.77 8.38
CA GLY A 81 -5.25 -3.77 7.61
C GLY A 81 -5.94 -3.26 6.33
N LYS A 82 -5.63 -2.04 5.87
CA LYS A 82 -6.20 -1.40 4.67
C LYS A 82 -5.16 -1.13 3.59
N ILE A 83 -5.56 -1.23 2.32
CA ILE A 83 -4.73 -0.83 1.18
C ILE A 83 -4.68 0.71 1.16
N THR A 84 -3.51 1.29 1.38
CA THR A 84 -3.29 2.75 1.41
C THR A 84 -2.58 3.27 0.16
N GLU A 85 -1.98 2.39 -0.63
CA GLU A 85 -1.32 2.73 -1.89
C GLU A 85 -1.39 1.53 -2.85
N SER A 86 -1.54 1.81 -4.14
CA SER A 86 -1.46 0.86 -5.24
C SER A 86 -0.62 1.49 -6.36
N LYS A 87 0.35 0.73 -6.87
CA LYS A 87 1.30 1.14 -7.92
C LYS A 87 1.51 -0.02 -8.90
N PHE A 88 0.51 -0.26 -9.72
CA PHE A 88 0.57 -1.11 -10.91
C PHE A 88 1.04 -0.30 -12.11
N ASP A 89 1.95 -0.84 -12.92
CA ASP A 89 2.28 -0.39 -14.26
C ASP A 89 2.91 -1.55 -15.07
N TYR A 90 3.36 -1.26 -16.28
CA TYR A 90 4.29 -2.12 -17.02
C TYR A 90 5.63 -1.42 -17.18
N GLU A 91 6.71 -2.12 -16.85
CA GLU A 91 8.07 -1.62 -17.04
C GLU A 91 8.70 -2.30 -18.27
N ASP A 92 9.30 -1.50 -19.16
CA ASP A 92 10.03 -2.02 -20.33
C ASP A 92 11.44 -2.55 -19.98
N LYS A 93 12.18 -2.98 -21.00
CA LYS A 93 13.57 -3.47 -20.87
C LYS A 93 14.59 -2.41 -20.42
N ASP A 94 14.27 -1.12 -20.56
CA ASP A 94 15.13 0.01 -20.22
C ASP A 94 14.73 0.64 -18.88
N GLY A 95 13.77 0.04 -18.16
CA GLY A 95 13.29 0.50 -16.85
C GLY A 95 12.21 1.59 -16.93
N LYS A 96 11.61 1.83 -18.09
CA LYS A 96 10.60 2.90 -18.27
C LYS A 96 9.19 2.38 -18.11
N MET A 97 8.34 3.20 -17.50
CA MET A 97 6.94 2.87 -17.28
C MET A 97 6.12 3.12 -18.55
N LYS A 98 5.15 2.23 -18.81
CA LYS A 98 4.29 2.28 -19.99
C LYS A 98 3.27 3.41 -19.89
N SER A 99 2.81 3.76 -18.69
CA SER A 99 2.03 4.98 -18.45
C SER A 99 2.77 6.27 -18.84
N GLU A 100 4.11 6.28 -18.82
CA GLU A 100 4.92 7.45 -19.17
C GLU A 100 5.27 7.52 -20.68
N ASN A 101 4.97 6.48 -21.46
CA ASN A 101 5.27 6.47 -22.89
C ASN A 101 4.23 7.26 -23.70
N GLU A 102 4.52 8.54 -23.99
CA GLU A 102 3.62 9.46 -24.71
C GLU A 102 3.12 8.90 -26.05
N GLU A 103 4.00 8.27 -26.85
CA GLU A 103 3.64 7.72 -28.17
C GLU A 103 2.65 6.55 -28.03
N TYR A 104 2.91 5.62 -27.10
CA TYR A 104 2.01 4.51 -26.80
C TYR A 104 0.67 5.01 -26.28
N ASN A 105 0.68 5.96 -25.33
CA ASN A 105 -0.54 6.54 -24.78
C ASN A 105 -1.39 7.19 -25.89
N LYS A 106 -0.80 8.02 -26.74
CA LYS A 106 -1.50 8.62 -27.88
C LYS A 106 -2.08 7.56 -28.82
N MET A 107 -1.28 6.56 -29.20
CA MET A 107 -1.73 5.47 -30.08
C MET A 107 -2.90 4.68 -29.47
N MET A 108 -2.89 4.48 -28.15
CA MET A 108 -3.94 3.78 -27.43
C MET A 108 -5.21 4.63 -27.34
N SER A 109 -5.12 5.90 -26.97
CA SER A 109 -6.27 6.83 -26.98
C SER A 109 -6.93 6.92 -28.35
N ASP A 110 -6.13 7.08 -29.43
CA ASP A 110 -6.63 7.19 -30.81
C ASP A 110 -7.40 5.93 -31.27
N LYS A 111 -7.09 4.74 -30.72
CA LYS A 111 -7.67 3.45 -31.14
C LYS A 111 -8.75 2.91 -30.20
N ALA A 112 -8.62 3.16 -28.90
CA ALA A 112 -9.39 2.53 -27.83
C ALA A 112 -10.18 3.53 -26.98
N GLY A 113 -10.00 4.85 -27.19
CA GLY A 113 -10.68 5.90 -26.45
C GLY A 113 -10.14 6.15 -25.03
N VAL A 114 -9.05 5.47 -24.63
CA VAL A 114 -8.38 5.62 -23.34
C VAL A 114 -6.88 5.40 -23.51
N SER A 115 -6.05 6.14 -22.79
CA SER A 115 -4.59 5.91 -22.75
C SER A 115 -4.22 4.80 -21.75
N ALA A 116 -2.98 4.31 -21.82
CA ALA A 116 -2.47 3.38 -20.81
C ALA A 116 -2.42 4.06 -19.43
N LYS A 117 -1.97 5.32 -19.39
CA LYS A 117 -1.90 6.15 -18.19
C LYS A 117 -3.25 6.31 -17.52
N GLU A 118 -4.28 6.73 -18.24
CA GLU A 118 -5.63 6.90 -17.68
C GLU A 118 -6.21 5.60 -17.14
N ALA A 119 -6.03 4.47 -17.85
CA ALA A 119 -6.49 3.18 -17.39
C ALA A 119 -5.76 2.72 -16.13
N ILE A 120 -4.44 2.88 -16.08
CA ILE A 120 -3.59 2.50 -14.94
C ILE A 120 -3.86 3.38 -13.72
N GLU A 121 -3.95 4.71 -13.88
CA GLU A 121 -4.28 5.63 -12.79
C GLU A 121 -5.66 5.32 -12.20
N LYS A 122 -6.65 5.03 -13.06
CA LYS A 122 -7.99 4.64 -12.64
C LYS A 122 -8.01 3.32 -11.85
N LEU A 123 -7.35 2.28 -12.32
CA LEU A 123 -7.32 0.97 -11.66
C LEU A 123 -6.66 1.04 -10.27
N ASN A 124 -5.52 1.74 -10.17
CA ASN A 124 -4.83 1.97 -8.90
C ASN A 124 -5.70 2.74 -7.89
N ALA A 125 -6.38 3.81 -8.36
CA ALA A 125 -7.28 4.59 -7.52
C ALA A 125 -8.50 3.77 -7.05
N GLU A 126 -9.15 3.01 -7.96
CA GLU A 126 -10.30 2.19 -7.62
C GLU A 126 -9.98 1.10 -6.59
N LEU A 127 -8.79 0.49 -6.61
CA LEU A 127 -8.41 -0.49 -5.59
C LEU A 127 -8.26 0.14 -4.20
N VAL A 128 -7.64 1.33 -4.13
CA VAL A 128 -7.50 2.07 -2.86
C VAL A 128 -8.87 2.56 -2.36
N GLU A 129 -9.77 2.97 -3.25
CA GLU A 129 -11.14 3.38 -2.89
C GLU A 129 -11.99 2.18 -2.40
N LYS A 130 -12.02 1.10 -3.19
CA LYS A 130 -12.97 -0.01 -2.99
C LYS A 130 -12.49 -1.07 -2.01
N GLN A 131 -11.18 -1.19 -1.77
CA GLN A 131 -10.54 -2.22 -0.92
C GLN A 131 -10.82 -3.69 -1.35
N ASP A 132 -11.52 -3.93 -2.46
CA ASP A 132 -11.83 -5.25 -3.01
C ASP A 132 -11.52 -5.26 -4.52
N VAL A 133 -10.56 -6.08 -4.92
CA VAL A 133 -10.14 -6.29 -6.32
C VAL A 133 -11.28 -6.76 -7.23
N VAL A 134 -12.24 -7.51 -6.69
CA VAL A 134 -13.39 -8.01 -7.45
C VAL A 134 -14.30 -6.85 -7.86
N ALA A 135 -14.41 -5.84 -6.98
CA ALA A 135 -15.21 -4.64 -7.20
C ALA A 135 -14.54 -3.58 -8.10
N VAL A 136 -13.24 -3.69 -8.39
CA VAL A 136 -12.56 -2.82 -9.37
C VAL A 136 -13.15 -3.08 -10.76
N GLU A 137 -13.55 -2.04 -11.47
CA GLU A 137 -14.18 -2.18 -12.78
C GLU A 137 -13.16 -2.41 -13.88
N VAL A 138 -13.58 -3.10 -14.95
CA VAL A 138 -12.76 -3.23 -16.16
C VAL A 138 -12.82 -1.92 -16.93
N VAL A 139 -11.66 -1.39 -17.31
CA VAL A 139 -11.57 -0.17 -18.13
C VAL A 139 -11.77 -0.54 -19.60
N SER A 140 -12.90 -0.10 -20.18
CA SER A 140 -13.18 -0.24 -21.62
C SER A 140 -12.02 0.29 -22.47
N GLY A 141 -11.59 -0.49 -23.46
CA GLY A 141 -10.40 -0.19 -24.28
C GLY A 141 -9.07 -0.65 -23.67
N ALA A 142 -9.06 -1.04 -22.39
CA ALA A 142 -7.89 -1.50 -21.64
C ALA A 142 -8.17 -2.82 -20.88
N THR A 143 -8.94 -3.73 -21.48
CA THR A 143 -9.38 -4.99 -20.85
C THR A 143 -8.23 -5.82 -20.28
N HIS A 144 -7.20 -6.11 -21.09
CA HIS A 144 -6.02 -6.87 -20.62
C HIS A 144 -5.27 -6.15 -19.49
N THR A 145 -5.24 -4.82 -19.49
CA THR A 145 -4.66 -4.03 -18.39
C THR A 145 -5.46 -4.20 -17.09
N SER A 146 -6.78 -4.32 -17.19
CA SER A 146 -7.64 -4.60 -16.03
C SER A 146 -7.51 -6.04 -15.55
N GLU A 147 -7.34 -7.00 -16.46
CA GLU A 147 -7.10 -8.42 -16.13
C GLU A 147 -5.75 -8.63 -15.42
N ASP A 148 -4.67 -8.08 -16.00
CA ASP A 148 -3.32 -8.09 -15.40
C ASP A 148 -3.30 -7.39 -14.03
N PHE A 149 -4.05 -6.27 -13.90
CA PHE A 149 -4.21 -5.56 -12.63
C PHE A 149 -4.89 -6.44 -11.57
N LYS A 150 -6.00 -7.11 -11.92
CA LYS A 150 -6.72 -7.99 -10.97
C LYS A 150 -5.86 -9.19 -10.56
N LYS A 151 -5.25 -9.87 -11.53
CA LYS A 151 -4.36 -11.03 -11.32
C LYS A 151 -3.18 -10.70 -10.39
N SER A 152 -2.51 -9.57 -10.64
CA SER A 152 -1.41 -9.10 -9.79
C SER A 152 -1.88 -8.69 -8.40
N THR A 153 -3.04 -8.01 -8.29
CA THR A 153 -3.64 -7.64 -7.00
C THR A 153 -4.02 -8.87 -6.17
N GLU A 154 -4.64 -9.90 -6.76
CA GLU A 154 -4.99 -11.14 -6.06
C GLU A 154 -3.76 -11.83 -5.45
N ALA A 155 -2.67 -11.90 -6.21
CA ALA A 155 -1.40 -12.44 -5.73
C ALA A 155 -0.83 -11.60 -4.55
N LEU A 156 -0.92 -10.27 -4.65
CA LEU A 156 -0.49 -9.34 -3.60
C LEU A 156 -1.36 -9.43 -2.33
N LEU A 157 -2.68 -9.61 -2.46
CA LEU A 157 -3.58 -9.82 -1.32
C LEU A 157 -3.30 -11.15 -0.62
N VAL A 158 -2.96 -12.21 -1.38
CA VAL A 158 -2.51 -13.50 -0.81
C VAL A 158 -1.17 -13.37 -0.08
N ALA A 159 -0.26 -12.52 -0.56
CA ALA A 159 0.99 -12.21 0.13
C ALA A 159 0.75 -11.39 1.42
N ALA A 160 -0.09 -10.35 1.33
CA ALA A 160 -0.47 -9.49 2.45
C ALA A 160 -1.23 -10.25 3.56
N ALA A 161 -2.11 -11.18 3.21
CA ALA A 161 -2.75 -12.09 4.16
C ALA A 161 -1.77 -12.94 4.98
N LYS A 162 -0.60 -13.25 4.41
CA LYS A 162 0.46 -14.05 5.05
C LYS A 162 1.51 -13.20 5.75
N GLY A 163 1.55 -11.89 5.49
CA GLY A 163 2.68 -11.03 5.85
C GLY A 163 3.97 -11.33 5.07
N ASP A 164 3.85 -11.97 3.90
CA ASP A 164 5.00 -12.35 3.07
C ASP A 164 5.41 -11.19 2.17
N THR A 165 6.46 -10.47 2.56
CA THR A 165 7.00 -9.32 1.81
C THR A 165 8.04 -9.71 0.75
N ALA A 166 8.25 -11.01 0.51
CA ALA A 166 9.03 -11.45 -0.64
C ALA A 166 8.34 -11.03 -1.94
N LYS A 167 9.13 -10.68 -2.97
CA LYS A 167 8.57 -10.28 -4.26
C LYS A 167 7.93 -11.50 -4.94
N VAL A 168 6.66 -11.40 -5.27
CA VAL A 168 5.89 -12.46 -5.93
C VAL A 168 6.14 -12.42 -7.44
N THR A 169 6.47 -13.57 -8.03
CA THR A 169 6.45 -13.71 -9.50
C THR A 169 5.07 -14.17 -9.94
N ILE A 170 4.47 -13.48 -10.91
CA ILE A 170 3.21 -13.85 -11.54
C ILE A 170 3.44 -14.24 -12.99
N ASP A 171 2.75 -15.30 -13.44
CA ASP A 171 2.61 -15.56 -14.86
C ASP A 171 1.77 -14.45 -15.51
N LYS A 172 2.03 -14.13 -16.77
CA LYS A 172 1.21 -13.22 -17.57
C LYS A 172 0.35 -14.04 -18.52
#